data_AF-A0A3Z6QRN4-F1
#
_entry.id   AF-A0A3Z6QRN4-F1
#
_cell.length_a   1.000
_cell.length_b   1.000
_cell.length_c   1.000
_cell.angle_alpha   90.00
_cell.angle_beta   90.00
_cell.angle_gamma   90.00
#
_symmetry.space_group_name_H-M   'P 1'
#
loop_
_entity.id
_entity.type
_entity.pdbx_description
1 polymer ?
#
loop_
_entity_poly.entity_id
_entity_poly.type
_entity_poly.pdbx_seq_one_letter_code
_entity_poly.pdbx_strand_id
1 'polypeptide(L)' 'FSESTVSDKPARQVARETGSHYGGVLYVDSLSSENGPVPTYIDLLKVTTGTVVKGLQDGMSKK' A
#
# COMPACT_ATOMS: atom_id res chain seq x y z
N PHE A 1 -3.15 5.20 1.26
CA PHE A 1 -2.38 4.27 0.42
C PHE A 1 -2.08 4.94 -0.92
N SER A 2 -1.13 4.42 -1.70
CA SER A 2 -0.93 4.75 -3.12
C SER A 2 -0.60 3.48 -3.91
N GLU A 3 -0.60 3.54 -5.23
CA GLU A 3 -0.34 2.39 -6.10
C GLU A 3 1.14 2.31 -6.50
N SER A 4 1.63 1.11 -6.82
CA SER A 4 3.05 0.85 -7.15
C SER A 4 3.53 1.51 -8.44
N THR A 5 2.62 1.83 -9.36
CA THR A 5 2.91 2.40 -10.68
C THR A 5 2.83 3.92 -10.74
N VAL A 6 2.44 4.57 -9.64
CA VAL A 6 2.33 6.04 -9.55
C VAL A 6 3.13 6.57 -8.35
N SER A 7 3.48 7.86 -8.37
CA SER A 7 4.21 8.46 -7.26
C SER A 7 3.36 8.49 -5.98
N ASP A 8 3.96 8.12 -4.85
CA ASP A 8 3.33 8.16 -3.52
C ASP A 8 3.29 9.58 -2.90
N LYS A 9 3.98 10.55 -3.51
CA LYS A 9 4.10 11.92 -2.99
C LYS A 9 2.76 12.60 -2.70
N PRO A 10 1.76 12.59 -3.61
CA PRO A 10 0.48 13.24 -3.34
C PRO A 10 -0.28 12.60 -2.17
N ALA A 11 -0.29 11.26 -2.10
CA ALA A 11 -0.96 10.54 -1.04
C ALA A 11 -0.31 10.80 0.34
N ARG A 12 1.03 10.92 0.39
CA ARG A 12 1.73 11.30 1.62
C ARG A 12 1.47 12.74 2.04
N GLN A 13 1.34 13.66 1.08
CA GLN A 13 1.00 15.06 1.37
C GLN A 13 -0.37 15.16 2.02
N VAL A 14 -1.40 14.54 1.44
CA VAL A 14 -2.75 14.48 2.01
C VAL A 14 -2.73 13.86 3.41
N ALA A 15 -2.01 12.75 3.60
CA ALA A 15 -1.89 12.11 4.91
C ALA A 15 -1.30 13.04 5.97
N ARG A 16 -0.22 13.76 5.63
CA ARG A 16 0.41 14.74 6.53
C ARG A 16 -0.52 15.91 6.87
N GLU A 17 -1.21 16.46 5.87
CA GLU A 17 -2.07 17.65 6.05
C GLU A 17 -3.36 17.33 6.81
N THR A 18 -3.86 16.09 6.72
CA THR A 18 -5.08 15.65 7.41
C THR A 18 -4.82 14.95 8.75
N GLY A 19 -3.56 14.70 9.10
CA GLY A 19 -3.20 13.85 10.24
C GLY A 19 -3.56 12.37 10.05
N SER A 20 -3.92 11.96 8.82
CA SER A 20 -4.23 10.57 8.52
C SER A 20 -2.97 9.71 8.43
N HIS A 21 -3.09 8.43 8.76
CA HIS A 21 -2.00 7.48 8.59
C HIS A 21 -1.83 7.08 7.11
N TYR A 22 -0.61 7.23 6.57
CA TYR A 22 -0.27 6.70 5.25
C TYR A 22 0.07 5.20 5.33
N GLY A 23 -0.88 4.36 4.91
CA GLY A 23 -0.78 2.90 5.01
C GLY A 23 0.12 2.18 3.99
N GLY A 24 0.90 2.89 3.17
CA GLY A 24 1.84 2.27 2.22
C GLY A 24 1.35 2.12 0.79
N VAL A 25 2.09 1.30 0.03
CA VAL A 25 1.94 1.09 -1.42
C VAL A 25 1.20 -0.21 -1.71
N LEU A 26 0.28 -0.19 -2.67
CA LEU A 26 -0.51 -1.34 -3.11
C LEU A 26 -0.12 -1.76 -4.53
N TYR A 27 -0.21 -3.06 -4.82
CA TYR A 27 -0.05 -3.62 -6.15
C TYR A 27 -1.44 -3.90 -6.75
N VAL A 28 -1.77 -3.28 -7.88
CA VAL A 28 -3.15 -3.29 -8.42
C VAL A 28 -3.24 -3.58 -9.92
N ASP A 29 -2.30 -3.08 -10.72
CA ASP A 29 -2.38 -3.05 -12.18
C ASP A 29 -1.22 -3.81 -12.86
N SER A 30 -0.29 -4.32 -12.06
CA SER A 30 0.95 -4.94 -12.54
C SER A 30 1.45 -6.03 -11.59
N LEU A 31 1.92 -7.13 -12.19
CA LEU A 31 2.71 -8.13 -11.49
C LEU A 31 4.17 -7.71 -11.48
N SER A 32 4.89 -8.16 -10.46
CA SER A 32 6.33 -7.97 -10.40
C SER A 32 7.05 -9.00 -11.25
N SER A 33 8.37 -8.85 -11.39
CA SER A 33 9.22 -9.95 -11.83
C SER A 33 9.11 -11.14 -10.87
N GLU A 34 9.62 -12.31 -11.27
CA GLU A 34 9.60 -13.55 -10.50
C GLU A 34 10.21 -13.41 -9.09
N ASN A 35 11.25 -12.57 -8.96
CA ASN A 35 11.90 -12.27 -7.69
C ASN A 35 11.31 -11.05 -6.96
N GLY A 36 10.20 -10.51 -7.46
CA GLY A 36 9.52 -9.37 -6.89
C GLY A 36 8.41 -9.76 -5.90
N PRO A 37 7.74 -8.78 -5.31
CA PRO A 37 6.79 -9.01 -4.22
C PRO A 37 5.45 -9.62 -4.63
N VAL A 38 5.08 -9.53 -5.91
CA VAL A 38 3.77 -9.99 -6.43
C VAL A 38 3.94 -10.71 -7.78
N PRO A 39 4.68 -11.84 -7.84
CA PRO A 39 4.99 -12.51 -9.10
C PRO A 39 3.77 -13.21 -9.72
N THR A 40 2.73 -13.48 -8.92
CA THR A 40 1.45 -14.07 -9.37
C THR A 40 0.27 -13.22 -8.94
N TYR A 41 -0.88 -13.43 -9.60
CA TYR A 41 -2.12 -12.73 -9.24
C TYR A 41 -2.58 -13.06 -7.81
N ILE A 42 -2.37 -14.29 -7.33
CA ILE A 42 -2.70 -14.64 -5.95
C ILE A 42 -1.78 -13.92 -4.96
N ASP A 43 -0.51 -13.75 -5.29
CA ASP A 43 0.41 -12.98 -4.46
C ASP A 43 0.05 -11.50 -4.44
N LEU A 44 -0.38 -10.94 -5.57
CA LEU A 44 -0.93 -9.58 -5.64
C LEU A 44 -2.10 -9.42 -4.66
N LEU A 45 -3.08 -10.32 -4.70
CA LEU A 45 -4.22 -10.27 -3.77
C LEU A 45 -3.78 -10.38 -2.31
N LYS A 46 -2.88 -11.30 -1.98
CA LYS A 46 -2.37 -11.51 -0.61
C LYS A 46 -1.60 -10.30 -0.09
N VAL A 47 -0.65 -9.78 -0.87
CA VAL A 47 0.20 -8.65 -0.48
C VAL A 47 -0.64 -7.38 -0.35
N THR A 48 -1.52 -7.11 -1.30
CA THR A 48 -2.38 -5.92 -1.27
C THR A 48 -3.35 -5.97 -0.08
N THR A 49 -4.05 -7.09 0.13
CA THR A 49 -4.97 -7.22 1.29
C THR A 49 -4.22 -7.16 2.62
N GLY A 50 -3.06 -7.83 2.73
CA GLY A 50 -2.21 -7.77 3.92
C GLY A 50 -1.71 -6.36 4.22
N THR A 51 -1.36 -5.60 3.19
CA THR A 51 -0.92 -4.20 3.33
C THR A 51 -2.04 -3.30 3.82
N VAL A 52 -3.26 -3.49 3.30
CA VAL A 52 -4.44 -2.75 3.77
C VAL A 52 -4.71 -3.05 5.25
N VAL A 53 -4.76 -4.33 5.64
CA VAL A 53 -5.00 -4.73 7.04
C VAL A 53 -3.94 -4.12 7.96
N LYS A 54 -2.66 -4.25 7.60
CA LYS A 54 -1.55 -3.69 8.37
C LYS A 54 -1.65 -2.17 8.48
N GLY A 55 -1.89 -1.46 7.37
CA GLY A 55 -2.01 -0.01 7.37
C GLY A 55 -3.16 0.51 8.23
N LEU A 56 -4.28 -0.22 8.28
CA LEU A 56 -5.39 0.10 9.18
C LEU A 56 -5.03 -0.14 10.66
N GLN A 57 -4.40 -1.27 10.98
CA GLN A 57 -3.94 -1.57 12.34
C GLN A 57 -2.91 -0.54 12.83
N ASP A 58 -1.93 -0.19 12.01
CA ASP A 58 -0.90 0.82 12.30
C ASP A 58 -1.50 2.22 12.46
N GLY A 59 -2.55 2.54 11.69
CA GLY A 59 -3.29 3.80 11.82
C GLY A 59 -4.11 3.87 13.11
N MET A 60 -4.67 2.76 13.56
CA MET A 60 -5.45 2.68 14.80
C MET A 60 -4.58 2.70 16.07
N SER A 61 -3.36 2.17 16.00
CA SER A 61 -2.43 2.11 17.14
C SER A 61 -1.69 3.43 17.41
N LYS A 62 -1.66 4.35 16.44
CA LYS A 62 -1.04 5.68 16.55
C LYS A 62 -1.94 6.75 17.16
N LYS A 63 -3.05 6.36 17.82
CA LYS A 63 -3.96 7.26 18.53
C LYS A 63 -3.58 7.42 20.00
#